data_AF-A0A6A6DVG3-F1
#
_entry.id   AF-A0A6A6DVG3-F1
#
_cell.length_a   1.000
_cell.length_b   1.000
_cell.length_c   1.000
_cell.angle_alpha   90.00
_cell.angle_beta   90.00
_cell.angle_gamma   90.00
#
_symmetry.space_group_name_H-M   'P 1'
#
loop_
_entity.id
_entity.type
_entity.pdbx_description
1 polymer ?
#
loop_
_entity_poly.entity_id
_entity_poly.type
_entity_poly.pdbx_seq_one_letter_code
_entity_poly.pdbx_strand_id
1 'polypeptide(L)'
;MVAFKLLSLATLVAAAAAQNATIRYMPFGDSITEIICWRAKLWDKLQTTEWKNVDFVGSGKTENNCKNTKYDRDNEGHSGFLAIDIANKKQLVGWLQKNPADVITMHLGTNDIVQQNKAVADIITAFSTLVQVMRDSNPKMKIVVAQIIPMGMGSYNTKIQDLNKQIVPWAQSKNSTNSPIWVVDQYTGFSGSSDLRDGVHPNDSGDTKMMNVWYPALINAFSVVQKSRVQEREEMEARAVKFTA
;
A
#
# COMPACT_ATOMS: atom_id res chain seq x y z
N MET A 1 60.33 14.17 24.99
CA MET A 1 59.29 13.20 24.64
C MET A 1 57.94 13.82 24.95
N VAL A 2 57.20 14.29 23.95
CA VAL A 2 55.80 14.70 24.11
C VAL A 2 55.05 14.03 22.96
N ALA A 3 54.30 12.99 23.31
CA ALA A 3 53.55 12.18 22.36
C ALA A 3 52.32 12.96 21.88
N PHE A 4 52.22 13.17 20.58
CA PHE A 4 51.00 13.60 19.91
C PHE A 4 49.91 12.55 20.16
N LYS A 5 48.88 12.90 20.94
CA LYS A 5 47.63 12.14 20.98
C LYS A 5 46.91 12.36 19.65
N LEU A 6 46.98 11.37 18.76
CA LEU A 6 46.04 11.21 17.66
C LEU A 6 44.63 11.10 18.28
N LEU A 7 43.85 12.18 18.20
CA LEU A 7 42.40 12.08 18.41
C LEU A 7 41.83 11.21 17.29
N SER A 8 41.22 10.11 17.71
CA SER A 8 40.57 9.08 16.92
C SER A 8 39.50 9.66 15.97
N LEU A 9 39.88 9.83 14.71
CA LEU A 9 39.03 10.21 13.58
C LEU A 9 38.13 9.03 13.09
N ALA A 10 37.60 8.21 14.00
CA ALA A 10 36.97 6.93 13.67
C ALA A 10 35.44 6.86 13.91
N THR A 11 34.79 7.96 14.30
CA THR A 11 33.34 7.96 14.60
C THR A 11 32.47 8.68 13.56
N LEU A 12 33.02 9.20 12.47
CA LEU A 12 32.26 9.93 11.43
C LEU A 12 31.83 9.09 10.22
N VAL A 13 32.22 7.81 10.14
CA VAL A 13 31.89 6.96 8.97
C VAL A 13 30.57 6.17 9.15
N ALA A 14 29.97 6.17 10.35
CA ALA A 14 28.68 5.50 10.57
C ALA A 14 27.46 6.32 10.10
N ALA A 15 27.63 7.60 9.77
CA ALA A 15 26.52 8.47 9.33
C ALA A 15 26.28 8.46 7.81
N ALA A 16 27.20 7.90 7.02
CA ALA A 16 27.05 7.78 5.56
C ALA A 16 26.39 6.46 5.11
N ALA A 17 26.00 5.60 6.06
CA ALA A 17 25.35 4.32 5.80
C ALA A 17 23.82 4.37 5.97
N ALA A 18 23.19 5.54 5.87
CA ALA A 18 21.80 5.61 5.41
C ALA A 18 21.77 5.33 3.90
N GLN A 19 22.26 4.15 3.54
CA GLN A 19 22.02 3.51 2.25
C GLN A 19 20.55 3.69 1.95
N ASN A 20 20.21 4.24 0.78
CA ASN A 20 18.83 4.43 0.31
C ASN A 20 18.01 3.19 0.70
N ALA A 21 17.29 3.28 1.83
CA ALA A 21 16.55 2.14 2.31
C ALA A 21 15.58 1.78 1.18
N THR A 22 15.45 0.50 0.89
CA THR A 22 14.47 0.05 -0.07
C THR A 22 13.09 0.59 0.32
N ILE A 23 12.29 1.04 -0.65
CA ILE A 23 10.91 1.45 -0.39
C ILE A 23 10.13 0.17 -0.08
N ARG A 24 9.48 0.13 1.08
CA ARG A 24 8.62 -0.98 1.49
C ARG A 24 7.18 -0.68 1.12
N TYR A 25 6.59 -1.54 0.33
CA TYR A 25 5.25 -1.41 -0.20
C TYR A 25 4.37 -2.56 0.32
N MET A 26 3.27 -2.23 1.00
CA MET A 26 2.30 -3.22 1.48
C MET A 26 1.06 -3.24 0.58
N PRO A 27 0.82 -4.30 -0.19
CA PRO A 27 -0.48 -4.59 -0.77
C PRO A 27 -1.44 -5.06 0.34
N PHE A 28 -2.40 -4.23 0.76
CA PHE A 28 -3.32 -4.55 1.86
C PHE A 28 -4.77 -4.69 1.35
N GLY A 29 -5.44 -5.80 1.73
CA GLY A 29 -6.79 -6.04 1.26
C GLY A 29 -7.40 -7.36 1.67
N ASP A 30 -8.45 -7.76 0.94
CA ASP A 30 -9.12 -9.04 1.10
C ASP A 30 -8.64 -10.07 0.06
N SER A 31 -9.49 -11.01 -0.34
CA SER A 31 -9.20 -12.02 -1.36
C SER A 31 -8.82 -11.40 -2.70
N ILE A 32 -9.31 -10.20 -3.03
CA ILE A 32 -8.97 -9.49 -4.28
C ILE A 32 -7.50 -9.02 -4.27
N THR A 33 -6.87 -8.95 -3.10
CA THR A 33 -5.43 -8.75 -2.94
C THR A 33 -4.69 -10.07 -2.80
N GLU A 34 -5.21 -11.00 -2.00
CA GLU A 34 -4.50 -12.25 -1.66
C GLU A 34 -4.39 -13.23 -2.83
N ILE A 35 -5.50 -13.61 -3.45
CA ILE A 35 -5.56 -14.80 -4.33
C ILE A 35 -5.69 -14.42 -5.82
N ILE A 36 -4.96 -13.39 -6.23
CA ILE A 36 -5.09 -12.69 -7.52
C ILE A 36 -3.72 -12.25 -8.05
N CYS A 37 -3.58 -12.00 -9.36
CA CYS A 37 -2.29 -11.81 -10.02
C CYS A 37 -1.95 -10.36 -10.43
N TRP A 38 -2.75 -9.36 -10.08
CA TRP A 38 -2.37 -7.96 -10.35
C TRP A 38 -1.05 -7.57 -9.67
N ARG A 39 -0.73 -8.16 -8.50
CA ARG A 39 0.55 -7.95 -7.78
C ARG A 39 1.75 -8.47 -8.57
N ALA A 40 1.64 -9.68 -9.13
CA ALA A 40 2.69 -10.25 -9.97
C ALA A 40 2.92 -9.40 -11.23
N LYS A 41 1.84 -8.98 -11.89
CA LYS A 41 1.91 -8.09 -13.08
C LYS A 41 2.52 -6.73 -12.74
N LEU A 42 2.20 -6.17 -11.58
CA LEU A 42 2.81 -4.94 -11.07
C LEU A 42 4.32 -5.16 -10.89
N TRP A 43 4.72 -6.21 -10.17
CA TRP A 43 6.12 -6.52 -9.92
C TRP A 43 6.92 -6.65 -11.22
N ASP A 44 6.39 -7.38 -12.22
CA ASP A 44 7.00 -7.53 -13.54
C ASP A 44 7.24 -6.18 -14.21
N LYS A 45 6.23 -5.30 -14.14
CA LYS A 45 6.31 -3.96 -14.71
C LYS A 45 7.36 -3.08 -14.01
N LEU A 46 7.59 -3.27 -12.71
CA LEU A 46 8.61 -2.53 -11.97
C LEU A 46 10.04 -2.97 -12.34
N GLN A 47 10.26 -4.22 -12.78
CA GLN A 47 11.61 -4.76 -13.03
C GLN A 47 12.41 -4.00 -14.10
N THR A 48 11.72 -3.32 -15.02
CA THR A 48 12.35 -2.53 -16.09
C THR A 48 12.50 -1.05 -15.74
N THR A 49 12.30 -0.67 -14.48
CA THR A 49 12.29 0.72 -14.00
C THR A 49 13.27 0.92 -12.84
N GLU A 50 13.43 2.17 -12.39
CA GLU A 50 14.16 2.51 -11.16
C GLU A 50 13.53 1.92 -9.89
N TRP A 51 12.28 1.45 -9.97
CA TRP A 51 11.52 0.87 -8.86
C TRP A 51 11.67 -0.66 -8.74
N LYS A 52 12.53 -1.29 -9.54
CA LYS A 52 12.76 -2.75 -9.52
C LYS A 52 13.12 -3.33 -8.14
N ASN A 53 13.68 -2.49 -7.27
CA ASN A 53 14.11 -2.87 -5.94
C ASN A 53 13.05 -2.62 -4.87
N VAL A 54 11.85 -2.10 -5.19
CA VAL A 54 10.76 -1.96 -4.19
C VAL A 54 10.49 -3.31 -3.54
N ASP A 55 10.48 -3.33 -2.21
CA ASP A 55 10.27 -4.51 -1.38
C ASP A 55 8.78 -4.63 -1.06
N PHE A 56 8.13 -5.71 -1.47
CA PHE A 56 6.75 -5.93 -1.07
C PHE A 56 6.78 -6.49 0.35
N VAL A 57 5.87 -6.04 1.21
CA VAL A 57 5.86 -6.44 2.62
C VAL A 57 4.46 -6.87 3.06
N GLY A 58 4.41 -7.86 3.94
CA GLY A 58 3.17 -8.36 4.52
C GLY A 58 3.34 -9.77 5.07
N SER A 59 2.34 -10.24 5.80
CA SER A 59 2.39 -11.56 6.44
C SER A 59 2.06 -12.74 5.50
N GLY A 60 1.41 -12.45 4.37
CA GLY A 60 0.94 -13.44 3.39
C GLY A 60 1.83 -13.54 2.16
N LYS A 61 1.87 -14.74 1.56
CA LYS A 61 2.55 -15.03 0.29
C LYS A 61 1.65 -15.72 -0.74
N THR A 62 0.39 -15.92 -0.39
CA THR A 62 -0.60 -16.62 -1.20
C THR A 62 -0.83 -15.88 -2.52
N GLU A 63 -1.18 -16.65 -3.55
CA GLU A 63 -1.51 -16.20 -4.91
C GLU A 63 -2.30 -17.30 -5.62
N ASN A 64 -2.82 -17.04 -6.82
CA ASN A 64 -3.57 -18.02 -7.60
C ASN A 64 -2.99 -18.24 -9.01
N ASN A 65 -1.97 -19.08 -9.10
CA ASN A 65 -1.30 -19.52 -10.32
C ASN A 65 -0.82 -18.36 -11.22
N CYS A 66 -0.12 -17.39 -10.64
CA CYS A 66 0.35 -16.19 -11.35
C CYS A 66 1.54 -16.43 -12.28
N LYS A 67 1.99 -17.68 -12.45
CA LYS A 67 3.05 -18.18 -13.35
C LYS A 67 4.47 -17.65 -13.11
N ASN A 68 4.63 -16.43 -12.61
CA ASN A 68 5.91 -15.91 -12.19
C ASN A 68 6.25 -16.49 -10.81
N THR A 69 7.37 -17.20 -10.70
CA THR A 69 7.86 -17.78 -9.44
C THR A 69 8.92 -16.93 -8.74
N LYS A 70 9.38 -15.86 -9.41
CA LYS A 70 10.43 -14.95 -8.95
C LYS A 70 9.90 -13.64 -8.38
N TYR A 71 8.63 -13.32 -8.60
CA TYR A 71 8.06 -12.08 -8.08
C TYR A 71 8.00 -12.11 -6.56
N ASP A 72 8.12 -10.93 -5.97
CA ASP A 72 7.94 -10.75 -4.54
C ASP A 72 6.47 -10.96 -4.17
N ARG A 73 6.20 -12.02 -3.41
CA ARG A 73 4.84 -12.49 -3.10
C ARG A 73 4.25 -11.84 -1.87
N ASP A 74 5.05 -11.09 -1.12
CA ASP A 74 4.64 -10.56 0.17
C ASP A 74 3.44 -9.62 0.01
N ASN A 75 2.43 -9.84 0.84
CA ASN A 75 1.20 -9.07 0.86
C ASN A 75 0.48 -9.19 2.20
N GLU A 76 -0.43 -8.26 2.46
CA GLU A 76 -1.33 -8.27 3.61
C GLU A 76 -2.77 -8.44 3.12
N GLY A 77 -2.98 -9.35 2.17
CA GLY A 77 -4.29 -9.77 1.69
C GLY A 77 -4.84 -10.91 2.54
N HIS A 78 -6.11 -10.82 2.93
CA HIS A 78 -6.77 -11.84 3.77
C HIS A 78 -8.15 -12.21 3.22
N SER A 79 -8.25 -13.39 2.59
CA SER A 79 -9.49 -13.86 1.98
C SER A 79 -10.63 -13.95 2.99
N GLY A 80 -11.76 -13.34 2.63
CA GLY A 80 -12.96 -13.29 3.47
C GLY A 80 -12.93 -12.27 4.60
N PHE A 81 -11.85 -11.52 4.80
CA PHE A 81 -11.79 -10.54 5.87
C PHE A 81 -12.59 -9.28 5.52
N LEU A 82 -13.19 -8.68 6.54
CA LEU A 82 -13.96 -7.44 6.47
C LEU A 82 -13.12 -6.27 6.97
N ALA A 83 -13.28 -5.09 6.37
CA ALA A 83 -12.64 -3.86 6.84
C ALA A 83 -13.02 -3.56 8.29
N ILE A 84 -14.30 -3.72 8.63
CA ILE A 84 -14.84 -3.49 9.97
C ILE A 84 -14.19 -4.42 11.00
N ASP A 85 -14.04 -5.69 10.68
CA ASP A 85 -13.42 -6.66 11.60
C ASP A 85 -11.94 -6.37 11.80
N ILE A 86 -11.21 -6.08 10.72
CA ILE A 86 -9.78 -5.73 10.80
C ILE A 86 -9.58 -4.51 11.71
N ALA A 87 -10.42 -3.48 11.54
CA ALA A 87 -10.39 -2.27 12.35
C ALA A 87 -10.70 -2.57 13.82
N ASN A 88 -11.80 -3.26 14.10
CA ASN A 88 -12.26 -3.55 15.46
C ASN A 88 -11.30 -4.46 16.23
N LYS A 89 -10.73 -5.45 15.55
CA LYS A 89 -9.77 -6.40 16.13
C LYS A 89 -8.33 -5.85 16.13
N LYS A 90 -8.12 -4.62 15.62
CA LYS A 90 -6.82 -3.94 15.52
C LYS A 90 -5.74 -4.78 14.84
N GLN A 91 -6.12 -5.61 13.87
CA GLN A 91 -5.18 -6.58 13.27
C GLN A 91 -4.04 -5.87 12.53
N LEU A 92 -4.34 -4.75 11.85
CA LEU A 92 -3.36 -3.98 11.10
C LEU A 92 -2.23 -3.41 11.98
N VAL A 93 -2.45 -3.21 13.28
CA VAL A 93 -1.39 -2.76 14.22
C VAL A 93 -0.27 -3.80 14.26
N GLY A 94 -0.62 -5.07 14.47
CA GLY A 94 0.37 -6.15 14.56
C GLY A 94 1.04 -6.44 13.22
N TRP A 95 0.30 -6.29 12.11
CA TRP A 95 0.85 -6.46 10.76
C TRP A 95 1.88 -5.38 10.42
N LEU A 96 1.58 -4.11 10.66
CA LEU A 96 2.51 -3.00 10.40
C LEU A 96 3.71 -2.99 11.37
N GLN A 97 3.56 -3.48 12.59
CA GLN A 97 4.69 -3.67 13.51
C GLN A 97 5.70 -4.70 13.00
N LYS A 98 5.22 -5.82 12.43
CA LYS A 98 6.07 -6.89 11.90
C LYS A 98 6.61 -6.56 10.50
N ASN A 99 5.80 -5.90 9.69
CA ASN A 99 6.05 -5.59 8.30
C ASN A 99 5.84 -4.09 8.06
N PRO A 100 6.75 -3.20 8.52
CA PRO A 100 6.49 -1.78 8.45
C PRO A 100 6.57 -1.30 7.00
N ALA A 101 5.69 -0.38 6.62
CA ALA A 101 5.51 0.07 5.24
C ALA A 101 5.78 1.57 5.07
N ASP A 102 6.24 1.94 3.88
CA ASP A 102 6.36 3.34 3.44
C ASP A 102 5.17 3.74 2.56
N VAL A 103 4.72 2.79 1.74
CA VAL A 103 3.55 2.90 0.86
C VAL A 103 2.60 1.74 1.15
N ILE A 104 1.30 2.01 1.18
CA ILE A 104 0.27 0.99 1.35
C ILE A 104 -0.86 1.21 0.33
N THR A 105 -1.30 0.13 -0.32
CA THR A 105 -2.56 0.12 -1.08
C THR A 105 -3.64 -0.53 -0.25
N MET A 106 -4.87 -0.02 -0.30
CA MET A 106 -6.01 -0.60 0.41
C MET A 106 -7.15 -0.89 -0.57
N HIS A 107 -7.51 -2.17 -0.70
CA HIS A 107 -8.73 -2.62 -1.38
C HIS A 107 -9.53 -3.54 -0.44
N LEU A 108 -10.51 -2.96 0.26
CA LEU A 108 -11.35 -3.62 1.26
C LEU A 108 -12.80 -3.14 1.17
N GLY A 109 -13.74 -3.90 1.72
CA GLY A 109 -15.17 -3.53 1.73
C GLY A 109 -16.05 -4.45 0.88
N THR A 110 -15.45 -5.26 0.01
CA THR A 110 -16.17 -6.30 -0.76
C THR A 110 -16.89 -7.24 0.19
N ASN A 111 -16.17 -7.82 1.16
CA ASN A 111 -16.77 -8.79 2.09
C ASN A 111 -17.75 -8.14 3.06
N ASP A 112 -17.51 -6.88 3.46
CA ASP A 112 -18.44 -6.13 4.30
C ASP A 112 -19.82 -6.03 3.63
N ILE A 113 -19.85 -5.78 2.31
CA ILE A 113 -21.08 -5.72 1.52
C ILE A 113 -21.62 -7.11 1.21
N VAL A 114 -20.80 -8.00 0.62
CA VAL A 114 -21.26 -9.24 -0.01
C VAL A 114 -21.57 -10.32 1.02
N GLN A 115 -20.79 -10.44 2.10
CA GLN A 115 -20.98 -11.51 3.08
C GLN A 115 -21.89 -11.10 4.23
N GLN A 116 -21.86 -9.83 4.63
CA GLN A 116 -22.48 -9.37 5.88
C GLN A 116 -23.42 -8.18 5.69
N ASN A 117 -23.61 -7.69 4.46
CA ASN A 117 -24.48 -6.57 4.12
C ASN A 117 -24.32 -5.34 5.05
N LYS A 118 -23.09 -5.05 5.50
CA LYS A 118 -22.77 -3.97 6.44
C LYS A 118 -23.14 -2.61 5.88
N ALA A 119 -23.49 -1.65 6.73
CA ALA A 119 -23.84 -0.31 6.27
C ALA A 119 -22.60 0.39 5.69
N VAL A 120 -22.78 1.19 4.63
CA VAL A 120 -21.67 1.93 3.99
C VAL A 120 -20.98 2.86 5.00
N ALA A 121 -21.74 3.50 5.88
CA ALA A 121 -21.21 4.38 6.92
C ALA A 121 -20.26 3.65 7.90
N ASP A 122 -20.55 2.38 8.23
CA ASP A 122 -19.70 1.57 9.12
C ASP A 122 -18.38 1.23 8.42
N ILE A 123 -18.41 0.93 7.13
CA ILE A 123 -17.22 0.65 6.32
C ILE A 123 -16.32 1.91 6.25
N ILE A 124 -16.91 3.09 6.02
CA ILE A 124 -16.17 4.37 6.02
C ILE A 124 -15.59 4.71 7.40
N THR A 125 -16.30 4.35 8.47
CA THR A 125 -15.77 4.47 9.83
C THR A 125 -14.57 3.55 10.04
N ALA A 126 -14.66 2.29 9.61
CA ALA A 126 -13.55 1.35 9.65
C ALA A 126 -12.35 1.84 8.85
N PHE A 127 -12.56 2.39 7.65
CA PHE A 127 -11.48 2.98 6.84
C PHE A 127 -10.77 4.12 7.57
N SER A 128 -11.52 4.96 8.30
CA SER A 128 -10.92 6.02 9.13
C SER A 128 -10.02 5.45 10.23
N THR A 129 -10.45 4.38 10.90
CA THR A 129 -9.65 3.67 11.89
C THR A 129 -8.39 3.05 11.27
N LEU A 130 -8.51 2.40 10.11
CA LEU A 130 -7.38 1.79 9.42
C LEU A 130 -6.33 2.83 8.99
N VAL A 131 -6.76 3.97 8.44
CA VAL A 131 -5.85 5.08 8.10
C VAL A 131 -5.18 5.66 9.34
N GLN A 132 -5.88 5.74 10.48
CA GLN A 132 -5.25 6.17 11.72
C GLN A 132 -4.14 5.20 12.13
N VAL A 133 -4.41 3.89 12.11
CA VAL A 133 -3.40 2.85 12.42
C VAL A 133 -2.19 2.93 11.48
N MET A 134 -2.41 3.16 10.17
CA MET A 134 -1.35 3.37 9.19
C MET A 134 -0.45 4.55 9.58
N ARG A 135 -1.06 5.69 9.97
CA ARG A 135 -0.34 6.90 10.36
C ARG A 135 0.34 6.79 11.72
N ASP A 136 -0.25 6.08 12.67
CA ASP A 136 0.37 5.80 13.96
C ASP A 136 1.63 4.93 13.77
N SER A 137 1.61 4.00 12.81
CA SER A 137 2.80 3.20 12.47
C SER A 137 3.86 4.00 11.71
N ASN A 138 3.45 4.87 10.78
CA ASN A 138 4.35 5.73 10.03
C ASN A 138 3.62 7.04 9.68
N PRO A 139 3.94 8.17 10.35
CA PRO A 139 3.25 9.43 10.14
C PRO A 139 3.48 10.05 8.75
N LYS A 140 4.42 9.49 7.98
CA LYS A 140 4.72 9.87 6.59
C LYS A 140 4.21 8.86 5.56
N MET A 141 3.46 7.83 5.97
CA MET A 141 3.01 6.76 5.08
C MET A 141 2.21 7.31 3.90
N LYS A 142 2.48 6.78 2.71
CA LYS A 142 1.75 7.14 1.49
C LYS A 142 0.67 6.11 1.24
N ILE A 143 -0.58 6.57 1.17
CA ILE A 143 -1.75 5.68 1.18
C ILE A 143 -2.46 5.80 -0.16
N VAL A 144 -2.74 4.67 -0.81
CA VAL A 144 -3.55 4.61 -2.02
C VAL A 144 -4.78 3.75 -1.73
N VAL A 145 -5.97 4.32 -1.80
CA VAL A 145 -7.23 3.62 -1.53
C VAL A 145 -7.96 3.36 -2.84
N ALA A 146 -8.41 2.13 -3.06
CA ALA A 146 -9.24 1.80 -4.21
C ALA A 146 -10.72 2.08 -3.94
N GLN A 147 -11.40 2.64 -4.93
CA GLN A 147 -12.80 2.28 -5.15
C GLN A 147 -12.87 0.79 -5.51
N ILE A 148 -13.91 0.10 -5.06
CA ILE A 148 -14.04 -1.35 -5.17
C ILE A 148 -14.51 -1.74 -6.56
N ILE A 149 -13.97 -2.82 -7.13
CA ILE A 149 -14.40 -3.38 -8.43
C ILE A 149 -15.88 -3.80 -8.40
N PRO A 150 -16.57 -3.85 -9.56
CA PRO A 150 -17.93 -4.38 -9.63
C PRO A 150 -17.98 -5.89 -9.37
N MET A 151 -19.16 -6.37 -8.98
CA MET A 151 -19.48 -7.79 -8.82
C MET A 151 -20.21 -8.32 -10.06
N GLY A 152 -19.95 -9.57 -10.44
CA GLY A 152 -20.64 -10.30 -11.50
C GLY A 152 -21.85 -11.09 -11.02
N MET A 153 -22.10 -11.10 -9.72
CA MET A 153 -23.15 -11.88 -9.08
C MET A 153 -23.94 -11.08 -8.05
N GLY A 154 -25.17 -11.50 -7.79
CA GLY A 154 -26.07 -10.88 -6.82
C GLY A 154 -26.43 -9.43 -7.16
N SER A 155 -27.11 -8.76 -6.22
CA SER A 155 -27.55 -7.37 -6.36
C SER A 155 -26.71 -6.44 -5.48
N TYR A 156 -25.38 -6.56 -5.55
CA TYR A 156 -24.45 -5.81 -4.68
C TYR A 156 -23.94 -4.51 -5.29
N ASN A 157 -23.96 -4.37 -6.62
CA ASN A 157 -23.29 -3.24 -7.31
C ASN A 157 -23.83 -1.87 -6.92
N THR A 158 -25.13 -1.72 -6.63
CA THR A 158 -25.68 -0.45 -6.14
C THR A 158 -24.99 -0.02 -4.84
N LYS A 159 -24.81 -0.96 -3.89
CA LYS A 159 -24.17 -0.68 -2.61
C LYS A 159 -22.65 -0.48 -2.73
N ILE A 160 -22.00 -1.19 -3.65
CA ILE A 160 -20.60 -0.96 -4.02
C ILE A 160 -20.42 0.44 -4.60
N GLN A 161 -21.30 0.86 -5.51
CA GLN A 161 -21.29 2.21 -6.06
C GLN A 161 -21.52 3.26 -4.97
N ASP A 162 -22.40 3.01 -4.01
CA ASP A 162 -22.62 3.93 -2.89
C ASP A 162 -21.41 4.01 -1.96
N LEU A 163 -20.71 2.91 -1.70
CA LEU A 163 -19.42 2.93 -1.02
C LEU A 163 -18.39 3.73 -1.83
N ASN A 164 -18.24 3.45 -3.12
CA ASN A 164 -17.29 4.12 -4.01
C ASN A 164 -17.52 5.63 -4.07
N LYS A 165 -18.77 6.08 -4.07
CA LYS A 165 -19.14 7.51 -3.98
C LYS A 165 -18.68 8.14 -2.66
N GLN A 166 -18.72 7.41 -1.55
CA GLN A 166 -18.29 7.93 -0.24
C GLN A 166 -16.77 7.91 -0.05
N ILE A 167 -16.05 6.98 -0.68
CA ILE A 167 -14.58 6.88 -0.56
C ILE A 167 -13.87 8.18 -0.99
N VAL A 168 -14.33 8.81 -2.08
CA VAL A 168 -13.68 10.02 -2.61
C VAL A 168 -13.72 11.21 -1.63
N PRO A 169 -14.90 11.71 -1.19
CA PRO A 169 -14.96 12.81 -0.23
C PRO A 169 -14.39 12.42 1.14
N TRP A 170 -14.53 11.15 1.56
CA TRP A 170 -13.89 10.66 2.78
C TRP A 170 -12.36 10.80 2.71
N ALA A 171 -11.72 10.30 1.65
CA ALA A 171 -10.27 10.36 1.49
C ALA A 171 -9.77 11.81 1.45
N GLN A 172 -10.50 12.70 0.75
CA GLN A 172 -10.22 14.15 0.74
C GLN A 172 -10.26 14.74 2.15
N SER A 173 -11.29 14.41 2.95
CA SER A 173 -11.42 14.90 4.33
C SER A 173 -10.31 14.42 5.27
N LYS A 174 -9.67 13.28 4.94
CA LYS A 174 -8.58 12.68 5.73
C LYS A 174 -7.21 13.00 5.15
N ASN A 175 -7.12 13.63 3.99
CA ASN A 175 -5.85 13.84 3.28
C ASN A 175 -4.93 14.81 4.05
N SER A 176 -3.62 14.64 3.89
CA SER A 176 -2.62 15.52 4.51
C SER A 176 -1.35 15.59 3.66
N THR A 177 -0.57 16.66 3.79
CA THR A 177 0.70 16.80 3.05
C THR A 177 1.72 15.72 3.47
N ASN A 178 1.80 15.41 4.76
CA ASN A 178 2.81 14.48 5.29
C ASN A 178 2.47 13.01 4.98
N SER A 179 1.18 12.65 5.06
CA SER A 179 0.64 11.33 4.74
C SER A 179 -0.53 11.49 3.76
N PRO A 180 -0.24 11.67 2.46
CA PRO A 180 -1.27 11.81 1.44
C PRO A 180 -2.05 10.51 1.24
N ILE A 181 -3.33 10.68 0.92
CA ILE A 181 -4.25 9.64 0.50
C ILE A 181 -4.64 9.94 -0.95
N TRP A 182 -4.33 9.01 -1.86
CA TRP A 182 -4.83 9.05 -3.23
C TRP A 182 -5.92 8.00 -3.41
N VAL A 183 -6.98 8.34 -4.14
CA VAL A 183 -8.01 7.40 -4.51
C VAL A 183 -7.80 6.96 -5.95
N VAL A 184 -7.88 5.66 -6.20
CA VAL A 184 -7.89 5.11 -7.56
C VAL A 184 -9.24 4.47 -7.88
N ASP A 185 -9.71 4.66 -9.10
CA ASP A 185 -10.98 4.11 -9.57
C ASP A 185 -10.74 2.73 -10.20
N GLN A 186 -10.93 1.66 -9.42
CA GLN A 186 -10.91 0.29 -9.94
C GLN A 186 -12.26 -0.15 -10.52
N TYR A 187 -13.31 0.67 -10.38
CA TYR A 187 -14.66 0.31 -10.82
C TYR A 187 -14.85 0.62 -12.30
N THR A 188 -14.52 1.84 -12.72
CA THR A 188 -14.74 2.30 -14.10
C THR A 188 -13.86 1.53 -15.09
N GLY A 189 -14.48 0.99 -16.15
CA GLY A 189 -13.78 0.19 -17.17
C GLY A 189 -13.56 -1.27 -16.78
N PHE A 190 -13.90 -1.66 -15.55
CA PHE A 190 -13.93 -3.04 -15.09
C PHE A 190 -15.31 -3.65 -15.33
N SER A 191 -15.35 -4.86 -15.88
CA SER A 191 -16.59 -5.56 -16.24
C SER A 191 -16.85 -6.70 -15.26
N GLY A 192 -17.98 -6.63 -14.55
CA GLY A 192 -18.40 -7.69 -13.63
C GLY A 192 -18.64 -9.04 -14.33
N SER A 193 -18.87 -9.08 -15.64
CA SER A 193 -19.13 -10.33 -16.37
C SER A 193 -17.92 -10.91 -17.10
N SER A 194 -17.01 -10.06 -17.60
CA SER A 194 -15.86 -10.51 -18.42
C SER A 194 -14.53 -10.51 -17.70
N ASP A 195 -14.40 -9.72 -16.63
CA ASP A 195 -13.12 -9.53 -15.92
C ASP A 195 -13.03 -10.30 -14.61
N LEU A 196 -14.08 -11.07 -14.26
CA LEU A 196 -14.14 -11.93 -13.08
C LEU A 196 -14.15 -13.41 -13.48
N ARG A 197 -13.56 -14.28 -12.66
CA ARG A 197 -13.56 -15.74 -12.88
C ARG A 197 -14.77 -16.45 -12.26
N ASP A 198 -15.33 -15.89 -11.20
CA ASP A 198 -16.38 -16.52 -10.37
C ASP A 198 -17.47 -15.51 -9.96
N GLY A 199 -17.49 -14.33 -10.59
CA GLY A 199 -18.39 -13.24 -10.25
C GLY A 199 -17.94 -12.39 -9.06
N VAL A 200 -16.81 -12.69 -8.43
CA VAL A 200 -16.21 -11.89 -7.33
C VAL A 200 -14.77 -11.52 -7.64
N HIS A 201 -13.98 -12.50 -8.05
CA HIS A 201 -12.54 -12.39 -8.12
C HIS A 201 -12.07 -12.14 -9.56
N PRO A 202 -11.12 -11.21 -9.76
CA PRO A 202 -10.51 -10.99 -11.06
C PRO A 202 -9.99 -12.27 -11.74
N ASN A 203 -10.12 -12.29 -13.07
CA ASN A 203 -9.36 -13.16 -13.97
C ASN A 203 -8.16 -12.39 -14.57
N ASP A 204 -7.42 -12.97 -15.52
CA ASP A 204 -6.23 -12.34 -16.09
C ASP A 204 -6.49 -10.97 -16.75
N SER A 205 -7.67 -10.79 -17.37
CA SER A 205 -8.12 -9.51 -17.92
C SER A 205 -8.33 -8.49 -16.80
N GLY A 206 -9.09 -8.88 -15.77
CA GLY A 206 -9.32 -8.05 -14.58
C GLY A 206 -8.03 -7.67 -13.87
N ASP A 207 -7.09 -8.59 -13.72
CA ASP A 207 -5.78 -8.36 -13.10
C ASP A 207 -4.97 -7.34 -13.85
N THR A 208 -5.01 -7.41 -15.18
CA THR A 208 -4.31 -6.46 -16.05
C THR A 208 -4.92 -5.06 -15.90
N LYS A 209 -6.25 -4.95 -15.86
CA LYS A 209 -6.94 -3.67 -15.62
C LYS A 209 -6.63 -3.10 -14.24
N MET A 210 -6.71 -3.92 -13.19
CA MET A 210 -6.40 -3.48 -11.84
C MET A 210 -4.97 -3.00 -11.69
N MET A 211 -4.01 -3.74 -12.26
CA MET A 211 -2.61 -3.34 -12.28
C MET A 211 -2.42 -2.00 -12.99
N ASN A 212 -3.05 -1.81 -14.15
CA ASN A 212 -2.94 -0.56 -14.92
C ASN A 212 -3.48 0.66 -14.15
N VAL A 213 -4.52 0.47 -13.33
CA VAL A 213 -5.06 1.52 -12.45
C VAL A 213 -4.14 1.78 -11.26
N TRP A 214 -3.62 0.73 -10.61
CA TRP A 214 -2.71 0.87 -9.47
C TRP A 214 -1.38 1.52 -9.85
N TYR A 215 -0.82 1.13 -10.99
CA TYR A 215 0.54 1.48 -11.40
C TYR A 215 0.86 2.99 -11.33
N PRO A 216 0.13 3.91 -11.99
CA PRO A 216 0.48 5.32 -11.96
C PRO A 216 0.44 5.92 -10.55
N ALA A 217 -0.52 5.51 -9.71
CA ALA A 217 -0.63 6.00 -8.34
C ALA A 217 0.53 5.50 -7.46
N LEU A 218 0.95 4.23 -7.63
CA LEU A 218 2.08 3.65 -6.92
C LEU A 218 3.41 4.29 -7.33
N ILE A 219 3.65 4.51 -8.63
CA ILE A 219 4.85 5.20 -9.11
C ILE A 219 4.95 6.62 -8.52
N ASN A 220 3.81 7.34 -8.47
CA ASN A 220 3.77 8.63 -7.80
C ASN A 220 4.10 8.51 -6.30
N ALA A 221 3.50 7.55 -5.59
CA ALA A 221 3.77 7.33 -4.17
C ALA A 221 5.25 7.01 -3.91
N PHE A 222 5.87 6.14 -4.71
CA PHE A 222 7.28 5.79 -4.60
C PHE A 222 8.18 7.00 -4.88
N SER A 223 7.86 7.81 -5.88
CA SER A 223 8.58 9.06 -6.18
C SER A 223 8.53 10.04 -5.01
N VAL A 224 7.37 10.19 -4.36
CA VAL A 224 7.23 11.05 -3.17
C VAL A 224 8.10 10.52 -2.02
N VAL A 225 8.10 9.21 -1.75
CA VAL A 225 8.98 8.62 -0.70
C VAL A 225 10.45 8.87 -1.02
N GLN A 226 10.88 8.59 -2.26
CA GLN A 226 12.26 8.77 -2.68
C GLN A 226 12.72 10.21 -2.51
N LYS A 227 11.91 11.19 -2.96
CA LYS A 227 12.20 12.62 -2.82
C LYS A 227 12.31 13.04 -1.36
N SER A 228 11.39 12.61 -0.49
CA SER A 228 11.46 12.92 0.94
C SER A 228 12.74 12.38 1.59
N ARG A 229 13.15 11.15 1.24
CA ARG A 229 14.41 10.56 1.74
C ARG A 229 15.66 11.30 1.26
N VAL A 230 15.66 11.79 0.02
CA VAL A 230 16.75 12.62 -0.51
C VAL A 230 16.85 13.92 0.26
N GLN A 231 15.74 14.65 0.41
CA GLN A 231 15.71 15.91 1.13
C GLN A 231 16.15 15.76 2.60
N GLU A 232 15.66 14.73 3.30
CA GLU A 232 16.04 14.47 4.69
C GLU A 232 17.55 14.20 4.84
N ARG A 233 18.16 13.50 3.89
CA ARG A 233 19.61 13.27 3.87
C ARG A 233 20.39 14.56 3.62
N GLU A 234 19.99 15.35 2.62
CA GLU A 234 20.66 16.63 2.31
C GLU A 234 20.60 17.59 3.51
N GLU A 235 19.45 17.65 4.20
CA GLU A 235 19.30 18.44 5.42
C GLU A 235 20.19 17.94 6.56
N MET A 236 20.33 16.63 6.72
CA MET A 236 21.21 16.01 7.72
C MET A 236 22.69 16.29 7.42
N GLU A 237 23.12 16.15 6.17
CA GLU A 237 24.48 16.45 5.72
C GLU A 237 24.82 17.94 5.92
N ALA A 238 23.91 18.83 5.53
CA ALA A 238 24.08 20.27 5.74
C ALA A 238 24.18 20.65 7.22
N ARG A 239 23.45 19.95 8.11
CA ARG A 239 23.58 20.13 9.57
C ARG A 239 24.92 19.62 10.07
N ALA A 240 25.37 18.44 9.63
CA ALA A 240 26.64 17.86 10.07
C ALA A 240 27.84 18.77 9.75
N VAL A 241 27.87 19.37 8.55
CA VAL A 241 28.92 20.31 8.14
C VAL A 241 28.99 21.54 9.06
N LYS A 242 27.85 22.04 9.55
CA LYS A 242 27.80 23.20 10.47
C LYS A 242 28.32 22.90 11.88
N PHE A 243 28.36 21.65 12.31
CA PHE A 243 28.87 21.28 13.65
C PHE A 243 30.38 20.98 13.65
N THR A 244 30.98 20.80 12.47
CA THR A 244 32.41 20.50 12.31
C THR A 244 33.27 21.72 11.93
N ALA A 245 32.63 22.88 11.68
CA ALA A 245 33.27 24.16 11.38
C ALA A 245 33.21 25.08 12.60
#